data_AF-A0A7C6Z9C2-F1
#
_entry.id   AF-A0A7C6Z9C2-F1
#
_cell.length_a   1.000
_cell.length_b   1.000
_cell.length_c   1.000
_cell.angle_alpha   90.00
_cell.angle_beta   90.00
_cell.angle_gamma   90.00
#
_symmetry.space_group_name_H-M   'P 1'
#
loop_
_entity.id
_entity.type
_entity.pdbx_description
1 polymer ?
#
loop_
_entity_poly.entity_id
_entity_poly.type
_entity_poly.pdbx_seq_one_letter_code
_entity_poly.pdbx_strand_id
1 'polypeptide(L)'
;MEPLIIILVGYGLQVYQRNRRYQMILDTTVDVVDYIEEHYKEWGIKGHEKMDKFLELFVKEFKKATGKAPRKDEIETAVLRAEAYVQRARRGAATDSRGRKAA
;
A
#
# COMPACT_ATOMS: atom_id res chain seq x y z
N MET A 1 -28.66 -21.61 -26.34
CA MET A 1 -27.72 -21.84 -25.23
C MET A 1 -26.99 -20.53 -24.93
N GLU A 2 -27.49 -19.72 -24.00
CA GLU A 2 -26.90 -18.40 -23.66
C GLU A 2 -26.74 -18.06 -22.15
N PRO A 3 -26.64 -19.00 -21.17
CA PRO A 3 -26.28 -18.62 -19.80
C PRO A 3 -24.76 -18.67 -19.50
N LEU A 4 -23.96 -19.42 -20.27
CA LEU A 4 -22.54 -19.67 -19.95
C LEU A 4 -21.62 -18.46 -20.26
N ILE A 5 -21.91 -17.69 -21.31
CA ILE A 5 -21.09 -16.54 -21.73
C ILE A 5 -21.15 -15.41 -20.70
N ILE A 6 -22.34 -15.14 -20.12
CA ILE A 6 -22.53 -14.09 -19.11
C ILE A 6 -21.76 -14.41 -17.82
N ILE A 7 -21.72 -15.68 -17.41
CA ILE A 7 -20.99 -16.11 -16.21
C ILE A 7 -19.47 -15.92 -16.39
N LEU A 8 -18.94 -16.27 -17.57
CA LEU A 8 -17.52 -16.09 -17.87
C LEU A 8 -17.11 -14.62 -17.97
N VAL A 9 -17.94 -13.77 -18.58
CA VAL A 9 -17.70 -12.32 -18.67
C VAL A 9 -17.77 -11.67 -17.29
N GLY A 10 -18.76 -12.04 -16.46
CA GLY A 10 -18.88 -11.57 -15.09
C GLY A 10 -17.68 -11.96 -14.23
N TYR A 11 -17.23 -13.22 -14.33
CA TYR A 11 -16.06 -13.71 -13.62
C TYR A 11 -14.77 -13.01 -14.08
N GLY A 12 -14.58 -12.85 -15.39
CA GLY A 12 -13.43 -12.15 -15.97
C GLY A 12 -13.34 -10.68 -15.52
N LEU A 13 -14.47 -9.97 -15.51
CA LEU A 13 -14.55 -8.59 -15.00
C LEU A 13 -14.24 -8.51 -13.50
N GLN A 14 -14.71 -9.46 -12.71
CA GLN A 14 -14.45 -9.51 -11.26
C GLN A 14 -12.97 -9.76 -10.96
N VAL A 15 -12.33 -10.70 -11.66
CA VAL A 15 -10.88 -10.97 -11.52
C VAL A 15 -10.06 -9.77 -11.96
N TYR A 16 -10.43 -9.13 -13.07
CA TYR A 16 -9.73 -7.94 -13.57
C TYR A 16 -9.82 -6.75 -12.60
N GLN A 17 -11.02 -6.45 -12.09
CA GLN A 17 -11.20 -5.40 -11.09
C GLN A 17 -10.44 -5.70 -9.80
N ARG A 18 -10.41 -6.96 -9.37
CA ARG A 18 -9.66 -7.39 -8.20
C ARG A 18 -8.17 -7.19 -8.39
N ASN A 19 -7.63 -7.56 -9.55
CA ASN A 19 -6.21 -7.37 -9.88
C ASN A 19 -5.83 -5.88 -9.90
N ARG A 20 -6.69 -5.03 -10.49
CA ARG A 20 -6.46 -3.58 -10.54
C ARG A 20 -6.54 -2.92 -9.15
N ARG A 21 -7.46 -3.38 -8.29
CA ARG A 21 -7.53 -2.92 -6.89
C ARG A 21 -6.28 -3.33 -6.12
N TYR A 22 -5.77 -4.53 -6.30
CA TYR A 22 -4.51 -4.95 -5.66
C TYR A 22 -3.31 -4.12 -6.11
N GLN A 23 -3.19 -3.81 -7.40
CA GLN A 23 -2.14 -2.91 -7.89
C GLN A 23 -2.26 -1.51 -7.25
N MET A 24 -3.48 -0.96 -7.20
CA MET A 24 -3.71 0.32 -6.51
C MET A 24 -3.32 0.29 -5.04
N ILE A 25 -3.58 -0.80 -4.31
CA ILE A 25 -3.13 -0.94 -2.92
C ILE A 25 -1.61 -0.84 -2.85
N LEU A 26 -0.88 -1.50 -3.75
CA LEU A 26 0.58 -1.48 -3.78
C LEU A 26 1.10 -0.07 -4.00
N ASP A 27 0.65 0.57 -5.08
CA ASP A 27 1.13 1.91 -5.47
C ASP A 27 0.81 2.93 -4.37
N THR A 28 -0.45 2.95 -3.91
CA THR A 28 -0.89 3.88 -2.85
C THR A 28 -0.13 3.65 -1.54
N THR A 29 0.20 2.40 -1.21
CA THR A 29 0.95 2.10 0.01
C THR A 29 2.35 2.68 -0.03
N VAL A 30 3.06 2.53 -1.15
CA VAL A 30 4.42 3.05 -1.32
C VAL A 30 4.39 4.58 -1.26
N ASP A 31 3.52 5.21 -2.05
CA ASP A 31 3.41 6.68 -2.11
C ASP A 31 3.11 7.29 -0.74
N VAL A 32 2.18 6.70 0.01
CA VAL A 32 1.80 7.22 1.34
C VAL A 32 2.93 7.02 2.36
N VAL A 33 3.61 5.86 2.34
CA VAL A 33 4.73 5.62 3.26
C VAL A 33 5.88 6.58 2.99
N ASP A 34 6.24 6.77 1.72
CA ASP A 34 7.32 7.69 1.33
C ASP A 34 6.98 9.14 1.74
N TYR A 35 5.74 9.59 1.47
CA TYR A 35 5.27 10.91 1.88
C TYR A 35 5.35 11.12 3.41
N ILE A 36 5.00 10.10 4.19
CA ILE A 36 5.13 10.15 5.65
C ILE A 36 6.60 10.17 6.07
N GLU A 37 7.47 9.34 5.49
CA GLU A 37 8.89 9.33 5.83
C GLU A 37 9.60 10.65 5.47
N GLU A 38 9.11 11.38 4.48
CA GLU A 38 9.58 12.72 4.13
C GLU A 38 9.13 13.79 5.15
N HIS A 39 7.87 13.76 5.59
CA HIS A 39 7.26 14.87 6.34
C HIS A 39 7.07 14.61 7.84
N TYR A 40 7.28 13.39 8.34
CA TYR A 40 6.95 13.06 9.74
C TYR A 40 7.66 13.95 10.76
N LYS A 41 8.87 14.42 10.45
CA LYS A 41 9.65 15.30 11.33
C LYS A 41 8.99 16.67 11.47
N GLU A 42 8.45 17.19 10.37
CA GLU A 42 7.77 18.48 10.33
C GLU A 42 6.42 18.43 11.05
N TRP A 43 5.72 17.30 10.93
CA TRP A 43 4.48 17.06 11.66
C TRP A 43 4.69 16.65 13.12
N GLY A 44 5.93 16.39 13.54
CA GLY A 44 6.27 15.96 14.89
C GLY A 44 5.81 14.55 15.26
N ILE A 45 5.36 13.74 14.29
CA ILE A 45 4.78 12.41 14.55
C ILE A 45 5.84 11.31 14.63
N LYS A 46 5.67 10.33 15.52
CA LYS A 46 6.63 9.23 15.73
C LYS A 46 5.94 7.88 15.97
N GLY A 47 6.63 6.80 15.57
CA GLY A 47 6.23 5.43 15.92
C GLY A 47 4.81 5.11 15.47
N HIS A 48 3.90 4.89 16.43
CA HIS A 48 2.50 4.55 16.20
C HIS A 48 1.73 5.62 15.42
N GLU A 49 2.03 6.90 15.63
CA GLU A 49 1.35 8.01 14.96
C GLU A 49 1.59 8.00 13.44
N LYS A 50 2.73 7.45 12.99
CA LYS A 50 3.00 7.24 11.56
C LYS A 50 2.03 6.23 10.96
N MET A 51 1.65 5.20 11.72
CA MET A 51 0.72 4.17 11.25
C MET A 51 -0.71 4.71 11.19
N ASP A 52 -1.11 5.50 12.19
CA ASP A 52 -2.42 6.17 12.18
C ASP A 52 -2.52 7.14 10.99
N LYS A 53 -1.44 7.90 10.73
CA LYS A 53 -1.36 8.78 9.57
C LYS A 53 -1.37 8.03 8.24
N PHE A 54 -0.69 6.88 8.19
CA PHE A 54 -0.72 5.99 7.04
C PHE A 54 -2.14 5.53 6.73
N LEU A 55 -2.90 5.06 7.72
CA LEU A 55 -4.28 4.62 7.54
C LEU A 55 -5.18 5.76 7.05
N GLU A 56 -5.06 6.95 7.63
CA GLU A 56 -5.80 8.15 7.22
C GLU A 56 -5.57 8.48 5.75
N LEU A 57 -4.30 8.60 5.35
CA LEU A 57 -3.90 8.98 3.99
C LEU A 57 -4.22 7.88 2.98
N PHE A 58 -3.98 6.62 3.35
CA PHE A 58 -4.29 5.47 2.50
C PHE A 58 -5.79 5.40 2.17
N VAL A 59 -6.66 5.53 3.17
CA VAL A 59 -8.12 5.52 2.94
C VAL A 59 -8.54 6.67 2.04
N LYS A 60 -7.95 7.86 2.24
CA LYS A 60 -8.23 9.04 1.43
C LYS A 60 -7.82 8.84 -0.04
N GLU A 61 -6.58 8.44 -0.31
CA GLU A 61 -6.08 8.25 -1.67
C GLU A 61 -6.74 7.05 -2.36
N PHE A 62 -6.98 5.95 -1.63
CA PHE A 62 -7.71 4.80 -2.17
C PHE A 62 -9.14 5.16 -2.57
N LYS A 63 -9.83 5.96 -1.76
CA LYS A 63 -11.18 6.45 -2.07
C LYS A 63 -11.18 7.37 -3.27
N LYS A 64 -10.17 8.25 -3.40
CA LYS A 64 -9.99 9.12 -4.57
C LYS A 64 -9.78 8.31 -5.85
N ALA A 65 -8.99 7.24 -5.79
CA ALA A 65 -8.68 6.40 -6.96
C ALA A 65 -9.82 5.44 -7.35
N THR A 66 -10.55 4.90 -6.37
CA THR A 66 -11.56 3.84 -6.61
C THR A 66 -13.01 4.30 -6.50
N GLY A 67 -13.24 5.52 -5.99
CA GLY A 67 -14.56 6.04 -5.65
C GLY A 67 -15.21 5.40 -4.42
N LYS A 68 -14.55 4.44 -3.76
CA LYS A 68 -15.08 3.70 -2.61
C LYS A 68 -14.04 3.58 -1.50
N ALA A 69 -14.50 3.51 -0.25
CA ALA A 69 -13.61 3.19 0.86
C ALA A 69 -13.00 1.78 0.68
N PRO A 70 -11.77 1.55 1.13
CA PRO A 70 -11.18 0.22 1.13
C PRO A 70 -11.93 -0.69 2.11
N ARG A 71 -11.99 -1.98 1.77
CA ARG A 71 -12.51 -3.02 2.65
C ARG A 71 -11.49 -3.37 3.74
N LYS A 72 -11.94 -4.07 4.77
CA LYS A 72 -11.07 -4.48 5.89
C LYS A 72 -9.87 -5.33 5.42
N ASP A 73 -10.08 -6.28 4.51
CA ASP A 73 -9.02 -7.11 3.95
C ASP A 73 -8.02 -6.31 3.10
N GLU A 74 -8.49 -5.26 2.43
CA GLU A 74 -7.65 -4.34 1.66
C GLU A 74 -6.79 -3.45 2.59
N ILE A 75 -7.35 -3.02 3.72
CA ILE A 75 -6.63 -2.29 4.77
C ILE A 75 -5.56 -3.18 5.41
N GLU A 76 -5.90 -4.40 5.82
CA GLU A 76 -4.95 -5.37 6.37
C GLU A 76 -3.81 -5.67 5.39
N THR A 77 -4.14 -5.82 4.11
CA THR A 77 -3.14 -5.97 3.05
C THR A 77 -2.21 -4.76 2.96
N ALA A 78 -2.76 -3.54 3.00
CA ALA A 78 -1.98 -2.31 2.94
C ALA A 78 -1.02 -2.18 4.13
N VAL A 79 -1.48 -2.48 5.35
CA VAL A 79 -0.66 -2.46 6.58
C VAL A 79 0.50 -3.45 6.47
N LEU A 80 0.24 -4.71 6.12
CA LEU A 80 1.28 -5.73 5.96
C LEU A 80 2.33 -5.31 4.92
N ARG A 81 1.89 -4.65 3.85
CA ARG A 81 2.77 -4.14 2.79
C ARG A 81 3.60 -2.95 3.26
N ALA A 82 3.00 -2.01 3.99
CA ALA A 82 3.71 -0.87 4.57
C ALA A 82 4.82 -1.34 5.52
N GLU A 83 4.51 -2.28 6.41
CA GLU A 83 5.50 -2.86 7.33
C GLU A 83 6.62 -3.56 6.56
N ALA A 84 6.29 -4.40 5.58
CA ALA A 84 7.27 -5.09 4.76
C ALA A 84 8.17 -4.11 3.97
N TYR A 85 7.60 -3.02 3.46
CA TYR A 85 8.33 -1.97 2.74
C TYR A 85 9.31 -1.25 3.67
N VAL A 86 8.86 -0.79 4.84
CA VAL A 86 9.73 -0.15 5.85
C VAL A 86 10.85 -1.09 6.30
N GLN A 87 10.55 -2.37 6.53
CA GLN A 87 11.57 -3.37 6.90
C GLN A 87 12.60 -3.59 5.78
N ARG A 88 12.19 -3.57 4.51
CA ARG A 88 13.12 -3.66 3.37
C ARG A 88 14.01 -2.43 3.29
N ALA A 89 13.46 -1.24 3.41
CA ALA A 89 14.24 0.01 3.43
C ALA A 89 15.30 0.01 4.54
N ARG A 90 14.94 -0.43 5.75
CA ARG A 90 15.88 -0.59 6.87
C ARG A 90 16.98 -1.60 6.60
N ARG A 91 16.67 -2.75 6.00
CA ARG A 91 17.67 -3.78 5.64
C ARG A 91 18.60 -3.33 4.51
N GLY A 92 18.07 -2.61 3.51
CA GLY A 92 18.87 -1.99 2.46
C GLY A 92 19.89 -1.01 3.02
N ALA A 93 19.44 -0.09 3.89
CA ALA A 93 20.32 0.87 4.58
C ALA A 93 21.37 0.19 5.50
N ALA A 94 20.99 -0.89 6.18
CA ALA A 94 21.93 -1.66 7.02
C ALA A 94 23.02 -2.38 6.21
N THR A 95 22.74 -2.74 4.95
CA THR A 95 23.71 -3.41 4.08
C THR A 95 24.70 -2.41 3.48
N ASP A 96 24.22 -1.25 3.02
CA ASP A 96 25.05 -0.15 2.50
C ASP A 96 26.03 0.40 3.56
N SER A 97 25.55 0.59 4.80
CA SER A 97 26.40 1.06 5.91
C SER A 97 27.52 0.09 6.32
N ARG A 98 27.39 -1.22 6.06
CA ARG A 98 28.47 -2.20 6.27
C ARG A 98 29.52 -2.15 5.16
N GLY A 99 29.12 -1.87 3.92
CA GLY A 99 30.06 -1.71 2.80
C GLY A 99 30.97 -0.49 2.94
N ARG A 100 30.45 0.63 3.44
CA ARG A 100 31.23 1.87 3.64
C ARG A 100 32.23 1.83 4.80
N LYS A 101 32.09 0.90 5.76
CA LYS A 101 33.08 0.71 6.83
C LYS A 101 34.26 -0.20 6.44
N ALA A 102 34.20 -0.82 5.27
CA ALA A 102 35.21 -1.76 4.78
C ALA A 102 36.11 -1.18 3.66
N ALA A 103 36.04 0.14 3.41
CA ALA A 103 36.86 0.86 2.44
C ALA A 103 37.81 1.84 3.14
#